data_AF-A0AA96XIU2-F1
#
_entry.id   AF-A0AA96XIU2-F1
#
_cell.length_a   1.000
_cell.length_b   1.000
_cell.length_c   1.000
_cell.angle_alpha   90.00
_cell.angle_beta   90.00
_cell.angle_gamma   90.00
#
_symmetry.space_group_name_H-M   'P 1'
#
loop_
_entity.id
_entity.type
_entity.pdbx_description
1 polymer ?
#
loop_
_entity_poly.entity_id
_entity_poly.type
_entity_poly.pdbx_seq_one_letter_code
_entity_poly.pdbx_strand_id
1 'polypeptide(L)'
;MGKTSQTPAKKNSVKKVPLKKKIIKKKADGGTAGKKSAAAKKPKPPPSPHSWEGSYLADDHEHGCVNRHISDYRTSNPCSHRHQARLKAQQTPAKYTWPADAARQPDTAGAWDITVDGNFETSARMPFSHEAHHIVANAELKAAVIDAGEGIEPKGRVPLIVRSGLMREGYNLNNQLNMIILPMVKYAAVALGLPLHRKTPLHFHHATYSSFIRNQLVKVFAWVKKAAADHEVPEYEYTRAAVETLSTDVYPQLVAAGEAMKAGDMAGDALEDIPHDFLGKNRDQSVGMMDGPVP
;
A
#
# COMPACT_ATOMS: atom_id res chain seq x y z
N MET A 1 -30.51 -16.30 60.33
CA MET A 1 -31.50 -16.86 59.39
C MET A 1 -31.45 -16.06 58.09
N GLY A 2 -30.69 -16.52 57.08
CA GLY A 2 -30.57 -15.84 55.79
C GLY A 2 -30.90 -16.83 54.67
N LYS A 3 -31.97 -16.56 53.90
CA LYS A 3 -32.44 -17.40 52.80
C LYS A 3 -31.63 -17.11 51.54
N THR A 4 -30.87 -18.10 51.06
CA THR A 4 -30.23 -18.11 49.74
C THR A 4 -31.26 -18.49 48.67
N SER A 5 -31.46 -17.61 47.69
CA SER A 5 -32.32 -17.84 46.53
C SER A 5 -31.51 -18.49 45.41
N GLN A 6 -31.86 -19.72 45.03
CA GLN A 6 -31.29 -20.43 43.87
C GLN A 6 -32.13 -20.16 42.62
N THR A 7 -31.49 -19.72 41.55
CA THR A 7 -32.11 -19.53 40.23
C THR A 7 -32.06 -20.85 39.43
N PRO A 8 -33.14 -21.30 38.77
CA PRO A 8 -33.15 -22.56 38.05
C PRO A 8 -32.47 -22.44 36.66
N ALA A 9 -31.72 -23.49 36.30
CA ALA A 9 -31.03 -23.63 35.03
C ALA A 9 -32.00 -23.84 33.85
N LYS A 10 -31.83 -23.04 32.78
CA LYS A 10 -32.56 -23.19 31.52
C LYS A 10 -32.06 -24.41 30.73
N LYS A 11 -32.96 -25.36 30.45
CA LYS A 11 -32.75 -26.46 29.50
C LYS A 11 -32.86 -25.93 28.06
N ASN A 12 -31.76 -25.99 27.30
CA ASN A 12 -31.78 -25.77 25.85
C ASN A 12 -32.20 -27.05 25.13
N SER A 13 -33.34 -27.01 24.44
CA SER A 13 -33.78 -28.08 23.54
C SER A 13 -33.16 -27.89 22.16
N VAL A 14 -32.35 -28.86 21.74
CA VAL A 14 -31.76 -28.90 20.39
C VAL A 14 -32.82 -29.36 19.40
N LYS A 15 -33.25 -28.46 18.51
CA LYS A 15 -34.13 -28.82 17.37
C LYS A 15 -33.34 -29.66 16.36
N LYS A 16 -33.78 -30.91 16.13
CA LYS A 16 -33.29 -31.76 15.03
C LYS A 16 -33.68 -31.15 13.69
N VAL A 17 -32.69 -30.85 12.86
CA VAL A 17 -32.87 -30.43 11.46
C VAL A 17 -33.00 -31.67 10.57
N PRO A 18 -34.00 -31.76 9.68
CA PRO A 18 -34.14 -32.89 8.77
C PRO A 18 -33.07 -32.87 7.66
N LEU A 19 -32.44 -34.02 7.46
CA LEU A 19 -31.45 -34.28 6.41
C LEU A 19 -32.11 -34.20 5.02
N LYS A 20 -31.64 -33.29 4.17
CA LYS A 20 -32.04 -33.18 2.76
C LYS A 20 -31.60 -34.42 1.99
N LYS A 21 -32.56 -35.11 1.35
CA LYS A 21 -32.32 -36.24 0.45
C LYS A 21 -31.51 -35.78 -0.77
N LYS A 22 -30.38 -36.45 -1.03
CA LYS A 22 -29.55 -36.30 -2.24
C LYS A 22 -30.33 -36.87 -3.44
N ILE A 23 -30.72 -36.00 -4.37
CA ILE A 23 -31.26 -36.42 -5.68
C ILE A 23 -30.06 -36.80 -6.54
N ILE A 24 -29.88 -38.11 -6.79
CA ILE A 24 -28.92 -38.63 -7.75
C ILE A 24 -29.57 -38.49 -9.14
N LYS A 25 -29.09 -37.55 -9.96
CA LYS A 25 -29.44 -37.47 -11.38
C LYS A 25 -28.77 -38.63 -12.13
N LYS A 26 -29.57 -39.51 -12.73
CA LYS A 26 -29.14 -40.47 -13.75
C LYS A 26 -28.48 -39.70 -14.91
N LYS A 27 -27.26 -40.10 -15.27
CA LYS A 27 -26.63 -39.69 -16.53
C LYS A 27 -27.36 -40.40 -17.67
N ALA A 28 -27.78 -39.61 -18.66
CA ALA A 28 -28.20 -40.12 -19.96
C ALA A 28 -26.97 -40.19 -20.86
N ASP A 29 -26.74 -41.36 -21.45
CA ASP A 29 -25.73 -41.55 -22.49
C ASP A 29 -26.21 -40.87 -23.77
N GLY A 30 -25.61 -39.72 -24.08
CA GLY A 30 -25.93 -38.87 -25.22
C GLY A 30 -24.74 -38.78 -26.17
N GLY A 31 -25.00 -39.08 -27.44
CA GLY A 31 -24.06 -39.26 -28.54
C GLY A 31 -22.98 -38.18 -28.72
N THR A 32 -21.82 -38.66 -29.17
CA THR A 32 -20.67 -37.93 -29.68
C THR A 32 -21.02 -37.15 -30.96
N ALA A 33 -21.48 -35.91 -30.81
CA ALA A 33 -21.46 -34.93 -31.90
C ALA A 33 -20.08 -34.22 -31.90
N GLY A 34 -19.37 -34.33 -33.01
CA GLY A 34 -18.03 -33.78 -33.20
C GLY A 34 -17.96 -32.28 -32.90
N LYS A 35 -17.21 -31.93 -31.85
CA LYS A 35 -16.82 -30.56 -31.54
C LYS A 35 -15.86 -30.08 -32.62
N LYS A 36 -16.34 -29.24 -33.55
CA LYS A 36 -15.46 -28.42 -34.38
C LYS A 36 -14.59 -27.58 -33.44
N SER A 37 -13.28 -27.79 -33.51
CA SER A 37 -12.29 -27.00 -32.79
C SER A 37 -12.50 -25.52 -33.14
N ALA A 38 -12.78 -24.70 -32.13
CA ALA A 38 -12.81 -23.25 -32.30
C ALA A 38 -11.41 -22.83 -32.76
N ALA A 39 -11.35 -22.16 -33.91
CA ALA A 39 -10.11 -21.61 -34.43
C ALA A 39 -9.43 -20.78 -33.33
N ALA A 40 -8.14 -21.03 -33.11
CA ALA A 40 -7.33 -20.26 -32.17
C ALA A 40 -7.50 -18.79 -32.53
N LYS A 41 -8.10 -18.01 -31.62
CA LYS A 41 -8.23 -16.56 -31.80
C LYS A 41 -6.81 -16.03 -31.97
N LYS A 42 -6.55 -15.37 -33.10
CA LYS A 42 -5.27 -14.68 -33.32
C LYS A 42 -5.00 -13.78 -32.11
N PRO A 43 -3.77 -13.77 -31.57
CA PRO A 43 -3.41 -12.84 -30.51
C PRO A 43 -3.75 -11.43 -30.98
N LYS A 44 -4.47 -10.67 -30.14
CA LYS A 44 -4.74 -9.27 -30.43
C LYS A 44 -3.38 -8.58 -30.59
N PRO A 45 -3.20 -7.70 -31.60
CA PRO A 45 -1.99 -6.91 -31.70
C PRO A 45 -1.75 -6.17 -30.38
N PRO A 46 -0.49 -5.98 -29.96
CA PRO A 46 -0.19 -5.18 -28.80
C PRO A 46 -0.84 -3.80 -28.99
N PRO A 47 -1.59 -3.30 -28.01
CA PRO A 47 -2.28 -2.03 -28.15
C PRO A 47 -1.26 -0.93 -28.43
N SER A 48 -1.67 0.07 -29.23
CA SER A 48 -0.85 1.25 -29.47
C SER A 48 -0.45 1.87 -28.12
N PRO A 49 0.84 2.19 -27.91
CA PRO A 49 1.32 2.79 -26.67
C PRO A 49 0.62 4.11 -26.30
N HIS A 50 -0.10 4.74 -27.24
CA HIS A 50 -0.72 6.06 -27.08
C HIS A 50 -2.25 6.11 -27.28
N SER A 51 -2.99 4.99 -27.18
CA SER A 51 -4.46 5.04 -27.35
C SER A 51 -5.21 5.46 -26.06
N TRP A 52 -6.09 6.45 -26.19
CA TRP A 52 -7.03 6.92 -25.16
C TRP A 52 -8.17 5.93 -24.85
N GLU A 53 -8.10 4.71 -25.39
CA GLU A 53 -9.11 3.66 -25.24
C GLU A 53 -8.74 2.78 -24.05
N GLY A 54 -9.15 3.20 -22.84
CA GLY A 54 -8.86 2.53 -21.57
C GLY A 54 -9.50 1.13 -21.36
N SER A 55 -9.65 0.32 -22.41
CA SER A 55 -10.39 -0.95 -22.39
C SER A 55 -9.60 -2.18 -21.92
N TYR A 56 -8.37 -2.02 -21.38
CA TYR A 56 -7.46 -3.15 -21.14
C TYR A 56 -6.81 -3.20 -19.74
N LEU A 57 -7.34 -2.45 -18.77
CA LEU A 57 -6.55 -1.96 -17.62
C LEU A 57 -6.65 -2.74 -16.30
N ALA A 58 -7.46 -3.80 -16.23
CA ALA A 58 -7.70 -4.46 -14.95
C ALA A 58 -6.68 -5.56 -14.61
N ASP A 59 -6.06 -6.19 -15.63
CA ASP A 59 -5.35 -7.46 -15.46
C ASP A 59 -3.87 -7.43 -15.87
N ASP A 60 -3.37 -6.31 -16.41
CA ASP A 60 -1.96 -6.16 -16.79
C ASP A 60 -1.10 -5.79 -15.56
N HIS A 61 -0.88 -6.80 -14.72
CA HIS A 61 0.01 -6.73 -13.57
C HIS A 61 1.44 -7.18 -13.89
N GLU A 62 1.74 -7.47 -15.16
CA GLU A 62 3.07 -7.89 -15.60
C GLU A 62 4.07 -6.74 -15.37
N HIS A 63 3.62 -5.50 -15.58
CA HIS A 63 4.47 -4.31 -15.50
C HIS A 63 4.36 -3.55 -14.19
N GLY A 64 3.21 -3.57 -13.50
CA GLY A 64 3.04 -2.74 -12.31
C GLY A 64 1.79 -3.01 -11.49
N CYS A 65 1.60 -2.20 -10.46
CA CYS A 65 0.44 -2.31 -9.59
C CYS A 65 0.08 -0.97 -8.96
N VAL A 66 -0.86 -0.23 -9.54
CA VAL A 66 -1.23 1.10 -9.03
C VAL A 66 -2.17 1.00 -7.81
N ASN A 67 -3.11 0.04 -7.78
CA ASN A 67 -4.18 0.00 -6.75
C ASN A 67 -4.33 -1.33 -6.02
N ARG A 68 -3.79 -2.43 -6.54
CA ARG A 68 -3.98 -3.76 -5.94
C ARG A 68 -2.96 -3.96 -4.81
N HIS A 69 -3.43 -4.40 -3.66
CA HIS A 69 -2.58 -4.73 -2.51
C HIS A 69 -2.79 -6.20 -2.14
N ILE A 70 -1.70 -6.94 -1.94
CA ILE A 70 -1.75 -8.26 -1.30
C ILE A 70 -1.16 -8.09 0.10
N SER A 71 -1.99 -8.31 1.12
CA SER A 71 -1.58 -8.24 2.52
C SER A 71 -0.72 -9.41 2.95
N ASP A 72 -0.87 -10.56 2.31
CA ASP A 72 -0.04 -11.71 2.62
C ASP A 72 1.39 -11.45 2.18
N TYR A 73 2.36 -11.90 2.97
CA TYR A 73 3.74 -11.98 2.54
C TYR A 73 3.87 -13.10 1.51
N ARG A 74 4.23 -12.70 0.28
CA ARG A 74 4.42 -13.63 -0.84
C ARG A 74 5.73 -13.29 -1.51
N THR A 75 6.73 -14.14 -1.31
CA THR A 75 8.02 -14.05 -1.98
C THR A 75 7.81 -13.98 -3.49
N SER A 76 8.59 -13.13 -4.15
CA SER A 76 8.53 -12.92 -5.61
C SER A 76 7.23 -12.32 -6.16
N ASN A 77 6.27 -11.93 -5.30
CA ASN A 77 5.08 -11.23 -5.75
C ASN A 77 5.26 -9.70 -5.60
N PRO A 78 5.29 -8.93 -6.71
CA PRO A 78 5.48 -7.48 -6.65
C PRO A 78 4.30 -6.73 -6.00
N CYS A 79 3.12 -7.36 -5.87
CA CYS A 79 1.97 -6.79 -5.19
C CYS A 79 1.92 -7.08 -3.67
N SER A 80 2.86 -7.89 -3.14
CA SER A 80 2.96 -8.15 -1.71
C SER A 80 3.70 -7.01 -1.02
N HIS A 81 2.94 -6.06 -0.47
CA HIS A 81 3.54 -4.88 0.17
C HIS A 81 4.38 -5.24 1.41
N ARG A 82 4.01 -6.30 2.15
CA ARG A 82 4.82 -6.78 3.30
C ARG A 82 6.17 -7.33 2.85
N HIS A 83 6.20 -8.08 1.76
CA HIS A 83 7.45 -8.56 1.16
C HIS A 83 8.32 -7.39 0.69
N GLN A 84 7.72 -6.43 0.00
CA GLN A 84 8.45 -5.25 -0.50
C GLN A 84 8.96 -4.33 0.61
N ALA A 85 8.19 -4.16 1.69
CA ALA A 85 8.63 -3.43 2.88
C ALA A 85 9.81 -4.13 3.59
N ARG A 86 9.80 -5.47 3.64
CA ARG A 86 10.93 -6.23 4.18
C ARG A 86 12.17 -6.06 3.30
N LEU A 87 12.04 -6.16 1.96
CA LEU A 87 13.14 -5.89 1.04
C LEU A 87 13.73 -4.48 1.25
N LYS A 88 12.88 -3.47 1.44
CA LYS A 88 13.33 -2.11 1.76
C LYS A 88 14.10 -2.07 3.09
N ALA A 89 13.57 -2.69 4.14
CA ALA A 89 14.22 -2.73 5.45
C ALA A 89 15.59 -3.44 5.40
N GLN A 90 15.72 -4.49 4.59
CA GLN A 90 16.99 -5.20 4.38
C GLN A 90 18.07 -4.36 3.69
N GLN A 91 17.71 -3.29 2.98
CA GLN A 91 18.68 -2.34 2.42
C GLN A 91 19.32 -1.45 3.49
N THR A 92 18.69 -1.34 4.66
CA THR A 92 19.14 -0.50 5.78
C THR A 92 19.11 -1.28 7.09
N PRO A 93 19.82 -2.43 7.17
CA PRO A 93 19.62 -3.39 8.24
C PRO A 93 19.90 -2.80 9.62
N ALA A 94 20.90 -1.91 9.72
CA ALA A 94 21.22 -1.20 10.96
C ALA A 94 20.03 -0.44 11.56
N LYS A 95 19.10 0.05 10.74
CA LYS A 95 17.90 0.75 11.21
C LYS A 95 16.90 -0.20 11.89
N TYR A 96 16.93 -1.47 11.52
CA TYR A 96 16.05 -2.53 12.01
C TYR A 96 16.82 -3.60 12.80
N THR A 97 18.04 -3.29 13.25
CA THR A 97 18.77 -4.05 14.26
C THR A 97 18.34 -3.56 15.63
N TRP A 98 17.99 -4.49 16.52
CA TRP A 98 17.50 -4.15 17.84
C TRP A 98 18.64 -3.60 18.71
N PRO A 99 18.52 -2.38 19.28
CA PRO A 99 19.58 -1.81 20.10
C PRO A 99 19.81 -2.61 21.40
N ALA A 100 21.08 -2.86 21.72
CA ALA A 100 21.46 -3.57 22.94
C ALA A 100 21.10 -2.81 24.23
N ASP A 101 20.96 -1.48 24.14
CA ASP A 101 20.58 -0.58 25.23
C ASP A 101 19.07 -0.32 25.31
N ALA A 102 18.26 -0.92 24.43
CA ALA A 102 16.81 -0.78 24.48
C ALA A 102 16.25 -1.34 25.80
N ALA A 103 15.32 -0.60 26.42
CA ALA A 103 14.74 -0.97 27.73
C ALA A 103 14.04 -2.34 27.74
N ARG A 104 13.57 -2.81 26.58
CA ARG A 104 13.00 -4.14 26.40
C ARG A 104 13.88 -4.91 25.44
N GLN A 105 14.33 -6.09 25.84
CA GLN A 105 15.13 -6.99 25.03
C GLN A 105 14.31 -8.22 24.61
N PRO A 106 14.61 -8.84 23.45
CA PRO A 106 14.15 -10.19 23.16
C PRO A 106 14.77 -11.21 24.11
N ASP A 107 14.13 -12.37 24.27
CA ASP A 107 14.65 -13.48 25.09
C ASP A 107 16.02 -13.99 24.56
N THR A 108 16.22 -13.88 23.24
CA THR A 108 17.46 -14.24 22.56
C THR A 108 18.00 -13.02 21.82
N ALA A 109 19.29 -12.72 22.00
CA ALA A 109 19.95 -11.61 21.32
C ALA A 109 19.75 -11.66 19.79
N GLY A 110 19.43 -10.52 19.20
CA GLY A 110 19.18 -10.39 17.76
C GLY A 110 17.87 -11.02 17.25
N ALA A 111 17.07 -11.68 18.09
CA ALA A 111 15.85 -12.35 17.63
C ALA A 111 14.79 -11.41 17.03
N TRP A 112 14.93 -10.11 17.22
CA TRP A 112 14.04 -9.09 16.65
C TRP A 112 14.64 -8.35 15.45
N ASP A 113 15.83 -8.74 14.98
CA ASP A 113 16.51 -8.08 13.88
C ASP A 113 15.89 -8.46 12.52
N ILE A 114 15.94 -7.53 11.56
CA ILE A 114 15.47 -7.76 10.18
C ILE A 114 16.22 -8.87 9.44
N THR A 115 17.45 -9.16 9.85
CA THR A 115 18.31 -10.17 9.23
C THR A 115 17.97 -11.58 9.66
N VAL A 116 17.12 -11.76 10.67
CA VAL A 116 16.63 -13.07 11.11
C VAL A 116 15.47 -13.51 10.23
N ASP A 117 15.53 -14.74 9.73
CA ASP A 117 14.49 -15.31 8.88
C ASP A 117 13.14 -15.43 9.62
N GLY A 118 12.06 -15.16 8.89
CA GLY A 118 10.70 -15.19 9.44
C GLY A 118 10.27 -13.89 10.14
N ASN A 119 11.20 -13.03 10.57
CA ASN A 119 10.87 -11.70 11.09
C ASN A 119 10.27 -10.83 10.00
N PHE A 120 9.13 -10.19 10.32
CA PHE A 120 8.35 -9.33 9.41
C PHE A 120 7.72 -10.04 8.21
N GLU A 121 7.81 -11.37 8.13
CA GLU A 121 7.28 -12.14 7.00
C GLU A 121 5.84 -12.58 7.26
N THR A 122 5.65 -13.52 8.18
CA THR A 122 4.41 -14.28 8.28
C THR A 122 3.33 -13.59 9.11
N SER A 123 3.71 -12.71 10.04
CA SER A 123 2.79 -12.11 11.03
C SER A 123 3.11 -10.65 11.28
N ALA A 124 2.08 -9.78 11.31
CA ALA A 124 2.24 -8.35 11.63
C ALA A 124 2.51 -8.12 13.13
N ARG A 125 2.79 -9.21 13.87
CA ARG A 125 3.10 -9.23 15.29
C ARG A 125 4.48 -9.80 15.61
N MET A 126 5.20 -10.29 14.59
CA MET A 126 6.52 -10.92 14.76
C MET A 126 7.58 -10.15 13.96
N PRO A 127 8.66 -9.65 14.59
CA PRO A 127 9.08 -9.94 15.97
C PRO A 127 8.33 -9.14 17.06
N PHE A 128 7.74 -8.01 16.67
CA PHE A 128 6.85 -7.19 17.49
C PHE A 128 5.69 -6.70 16.63
N SER A 129 4.70 -6.02 17.22
CA SER A 129 3.59 -5.45 16.44
C SER A 129 4.08 -4.35 15.51
N HIS A 130 3.87 -4.51 14.20
CA HIS A 130 4.33 -3.60 13.15
C HIS A 130 3.37 -3.63 11.96
N GLU A 131 3.47 -2.66 11.07
CA GLU A 131 2.79 -2.69 9.77
C GLU A 131 3.74 -2.23 8.65
N ALA A 132 3.55 -2.80 7.47
CA ALA A 132 4.17 -2.31 6.25
C ALA A 132 3.32 -1.16 5.72
N HIS A 133 3.89 0.04 5.69
CA HIS A 133 3.21 1.29 5.39
C HIS A 133 3.66 1.84 4.03
N HIS A 134 2.71 2.33 3.24
CA HIS A 134 2.98 3.03 1.99
C HIS A 134 3.32 4.49 2.28
N ILE A 135 4.44 5.00 1.76
CA ILE A 135 4.85 6.41 1.94
C ILE A 135 3.87 7.31 1.19
N VAL A 136 3.73 7.09 -0.11
CA VAL A 136 2.61 7.53 -0.93
C VAL A 136 1.49 6.51 -0.78
N ALA A 137 0.54 6.81 0.10
CA ALA A 137 -0.56 5.90 0.38
C ALA A 137 -1.60 5.84 -0.77
N ASN A 138 -2.23 4.67 -0.91
CA ASN A 138 -3.14 4.34 -2.01
C ASN A 138 -4.31 5.33 -2.12
N ALA A 139 -4.85 5.76 -0.98
CA ALA A 139 -6.04 6.62 -0.95
C ALA A 139 -5.70 8.01 -1.52
N GLU A 140 -4.53 8.53 -1.17
CA GLU A 140 -4.00 9.83 -1.55
C GLU A 140 -3.60 9.83 -3.03
N LEU A 141 -2.93 8.77 -3.51
CA LEU A 141 -2.64 8.59 -4.93
C LEU A 141 -3.94 8.54 -5.75
N LYS A 142 -4.92 7.74 -5.31
CA LYS A 142 -6.22 7.64 -5.98
C LYS A 142 -6.95 8.98 -6.01
N ALA A 143 -6.91 9.75 -4.91
CA ALA A 143 -7.50 11.07 -4.84
C ALA A 143 -6.84 12.04 -5.82
N ALA A 144 -5.50 12.11 -5.85
CA ALA A 144 -4.77 12.99 -6.77
C ALA A 144 -5.03 12.64 -8.24
N VAL A 145 -5.13 11.34 -8.57
CA VAL A 145 -5.50 10.89 -9.92
C VAL A 145 -6.93 11.27 -10.29
N ILE A 146 -7.87 11.29 -9.34
CA ILE A 146 -9.23 11.80 -9.57
C ILE A 146 -9.20 13.31 -9.80
N ASP A 147 -8.47 14.05 -8.97
CA ASP A 147 -8.34 15.52 -9.05
C ASP A 147 -7.71 15.98 -10.38
N ALA A 148 -6.81 15.16 -10.96
CA ALA A 148 -6.22 15.38 -12.28
C ALA A 148 -7.25 15.36 -13.43
N GLY A 149 -8.37 14.66 -13.24
CA GLY A 149 -9.47 14.59 -14.22
C GLY A 149 -10.66 15.49 -13.91
N GLU A 150 -10.60 16.25 -12.81
CA GLU A 150 -11.70 17.12 -12.40
C GLU A 150 -11.93 18.25 -13.42
N GLY A 151 -13.18 18.41 -13.85
CA GLY A 151 -13.57 19.41 -14.83
C GLY A 151 -13.36 19.03 -16.30
N ILE A 152 -12.85 17.82 -16.58
CA ILE A 152 -12.57 17.35 -17.94
C ILE A 152 -13.57 16.26 -18.34
N GLU A 153 -14.27 16.48 -19.47
CA GLU A 153 -15.22 15.51 -20.01
C GLU A 153 -14.56 14.54 -21.03
N PRO A 154 -14.99 13.26 -21.08
CA PRO A 154 -16.04 12.66 -20.26
C PRO A 154 -15.58 12.33 -18.83
N LYS A 155 -16.43 12.61 -17.84
CA LYS A 155 -16.14 12.37 -16.42
C LYS A 155 -15.62 10.95 -16.16
N GLY A 156 -14.51 10.86 -15.44
CA GLY A 156 -13.91 9.58 -15.04
C GLY A 156 -13.01 8.92 -16.08
N ARG A 157 -12.94 9.45 -17.32
CA ARG A 157 -12.03 8.93 -18.34
C ARG A 157 -10.56 9.27 -18.04
N VAL A 158 -10.26 10.51 -17.67
CA VAL A 158 -8.88 10.92 -17.34
C VAL A 158 -8.27 10.06 -16.22
N PRO A 159 -8.94 9.80 -15.08
CA PRO A 159 -8.41 8.90 -14.05
C PRO A 159 -8.08 7.48 -14.54
N LEU A 160 -8.84 6.93 -15.48
CA LEU A 160 -8.55 5.60 -16.06
C LEU A 160 -7.28 5.64 -16.91
N ILE A 161 -7.09 6.71 -17.69
CA ILE A 161 -5.93 6.88 -18.57
C ILE A 161 -4.68 7.14 -17.75
N VAL A 162 -4.77 7.94 -16.69
CA VAL A 162 -3.67 8.16 -15.76
C VAL A 162 -3.23 6.86 -15.10
N ARG A 163 -4.18 6.07 -14.60
CA ARG A 163 -3.87 4.74 -14.04
C ARG A 163 -3.23 3.82 -15.08
N SER A 164 -3.75 3.82 -16.30
CA SER A 164 -3.15 3.06 -17.41
C SER A 164 -1.71 3.46 -17.67
N GLY A 165 -1.46 4.76 -17.79
CA GLY A 165 -0.15 5.32 -18.08
C GLY A 165 0.85 4.89 -17.03
N LEU A 166 0.53 5.12 -15.75
CA LEU A 166 1.37 4.68 -14.64
C LEU A 166 1.64 3.16 -14.65
N MET A 167 0.64 2.32 -14.92
CA MET A 167 0.85 0.86 -15.00
C MET A 167 1.76 0.47 -16.17
N ARG A 168 1.61 1.10 -17.34
CA ARG A 168 2.45 0.84 -18.52
C ARG A 168 3.91 1.22 -18.29
N GLU A 169 4.12 2.32 -17.58
CA GLU A 169 5.46 2.73 -17.13
C GLU A 169 5.98 1.87 -15.98
N GLY A 170 5.22 0.88 -15.53
CA GLY A 170 5.63 -0.04 -14.48
C GLY A 170 5.63 0.55 -13.07
N TYR A 171 4.89 1.65 -12.85
CA TYR A 171 4.66 2.13 -11.49
C TYR A 171 3.98 1.04 -10.65
N ASN A 172 4.56 0.79 -9.49
CA ASN A 172 4.04 -0.16 -8.53
C ASN A 172 3.95 0.53 -7.16
N LEU A 173 2.73 0.77 -6.69
CA LEU A 173 2.42 1.32 -5.38
C LEU A 173 3.10 0.52 -4.26
N ASN A 174 3.24 -0.79 -4.43
CA ASN A 174 3.83 -1.67 -3.43
C ASN A 174 5.36 -1.78 -3.57
N ASN A 175 6.01 -1.13 -4.54
CA ASN A 175 7.45 -1.20 -4.73
C ASN A 175 8.17 -0.79 -3.44
N GLN A 176 9.26 -1.48 -3.09
CA GLN A 176 10.11 -1.18 -1.94
C GLN A 176 10.50 0.31 -1.78
N LEU A 177 10.57 1.09 -2.87
CA LEU A 177 10.81 2.54 -2.82
C LEU A 177 9.71 3.30 -2.06
N ASN A 178 8.47 2.82 -2.15
CA ASN A 178 7.29 3.40 -1.54
C ASN A 178 6.89 2.71 -0.22
N MET A 179 7.75 1.87 0.36
CA MET A 179 7.44 1.10 1.55
C MET A 179 8.33 1.47 2.73
N ILE A 180 7.77 1.39 3.93
CA ILE A 180 8.50 1.44 5.20
C ILE A 180 7.83 0.51 6.22
N ILE A 181 8.59 -0.13 7.10
CA ILE A 181 8.02 -0.90 8.22
C ILE A 181 7.92 0.04 9.41
N LEU A 182 6.71 0.27 9.90
CA LEU A 182 6.47 1.11 11.07
C LEU A 182 6.04 0.29 12.28
N PRO A 183 6.65 0.51 13.45
CA PRO A 183 6.19 -0.11 14.70
C PRO A 183 4.77 0.31 15.06
N MET A 184 4.02 -0.59 15.68
CA MET A 184 2.68 -0.33 16.23
C MET A 184 2.70 -0.17 17.76
N VAL A 185 3.89 -0.30 18.38
CA VAL A 185 4.08 -0.27 19.84
C VAL A 185 5.23 0.66 20.22
N LYS A 186 5.00 1.50 21.23
CA LYS A 186 5.88 2.61 21.60
C LYS A 186 7.32 2.19 21.89
N TYR A 187 7.53 1.09 22.62
CA TYR A 187 8.88 0.63 22.95
C TYR A 187 9.71 0.30 21.71
N ALA A 188 9.08 -0.22 20.65
CA ALA A 188 9.78 -0.55 19.40
C ALA A 188 10.02 0.69 18.53
N ALA A 189 9.06 1.63 18.49
CA ALA A 189 9.26 2.94 17.87
C ALA A 189 10.46 3.67 18.48
N VAL A 190 10.51 3.76 19.81
CA VAL A 190 11.61 4.39 20.56
C VAL A 190 12.93 3.65 20.36
N ALA A 191 12.94 2.32 20.47
CA ALA A 191 14.17 1.54 20.28
C ALA A 191 14.75 1.80 18.88
N LEU A 192 13.93 1.61 17.85
CA LEU A 192 14.36 1.74 16.46
C LEU A 192 14.52 3.18 16.00
N GLY A 193 14.04 4.19 16.73
CA GLY A 193 14.02 5.58 16.26
C GLY A 193 13.11 5.76 15.04
N LEU A 194 11.95 5.11 15.02
CA LEU A 194 10.94 5.22 13.96
C LEU A 194 9.64 5.75 14.56
N PRO A 195 8.82 6.51 13.81
CA PRO A 195 7.50 6.88 14.28
C PRO A 195 6.61 5.65 14.44
N LEU A 196 5.70 5.69 15.41
CA LEU A 196 4.59 4.75 15.45
C LEU A 196 3.75 4.89 14.20
N HIS A 197 3.30 3.77 13.66
CA HIS A 197 2.35 3.84 12.56
C HIS A 197 1.09 4.57 13.01
N ARG A 198 0.53 4.24 14.18
CA ARG A 198 -0.73 4.81 14.68
C ARG A 198 -0.58 5.32 16.10
N LYS A 199 -1.28 6.43 16.41
CA LYS A 199 -1.38 6.98 17.76
C LYS A 199 -2.08 6.03 18.73
N THR A 200 -3.13 5.35 18.27
CA THR A 200 -3.83 4.31 19.02
C THR A 200 -4.26 3.20 18.07
N PRO A 201 -4.58 1.98 18.59
CA PRO A 201 -5.09 0.90 17.74
C PRO A 201 -6.38 1.26 16.96
N LEU A 202 -7.16 2.23 17.45
CA LEU A 202 -8.41 2.69 16.83
C LEU A 202 -8.22 3.90 15.90
N HIS A 203 -7.05 4.53 15.90
CA HIS A 203 -6.77 5.70 15.08
C HIS A 203 -6.08 5.26 13.78
N PHE A 204 -6.89 4.84 12.81
CA PHE A 204 -6.41 4.31 11.53
C PHE A 204 -6.05 5.40 10.51
N HIS A 205 -6.45 6.64 10.77
CA HIS A 205 -6.27 7.76 9.85
C HIS A 205 -5.05 8.57 10.23
N HIS A 206 -4.28 8.98 9.22
CA HIS A 206 -3.15 9.89 9.37
C HIS A 206 -3.49 11.20 8.65
N ALA A 207 -4.50 11.94 9.12
CA ALA A 207 -5.02 13.10 8.41
C ALA A 207 -3.95 14.16 8.06
N THR A 208 -3.06 14.45 9.00
CA THR A 208 -1.95 15.38 8.84
C THR A 208 -0.98 14.85 7.80
N TYR A 209 -0.47 13.63 7.96
CA TYR A 209 0.46 13.02 7.00
C TYR A 209 -0.17 12.87 5.59
N SER A 210 -1.39 12.34 5.52
CA SER A 210 -2.18 12.19 4.29
C SER A 210 -2.40 13.52 3.59
N SER A 211 -2.69 14.60 4.32
CA SER A 211 -2.84 15.94 3.74
C SER A 211 -1.55 16.42 3.11
N PHE A 212 -0.40 16.22 3.77
CA PHE A 212 0.91 16.54 3.21
C PHE A 212 1.14 15.77 1.90
N ILE A 213 1.00 14.44 1.92
CA ILE A 213 1.22 13.59 0.73
C ILE A 213 0.28 13.99 -0.41
N ARG A 214 -1.01 14.22 -0.12
CA ARG A 214 -1.98 14.67 -1.13
C ARG A 214 -1.56 15.99 -1.76
N ASN A 215 -1.13 16.97 -0.96
CA ASN A 215 -0.69 18.27 -1.48
C ASN A 215 0.55 18.14 -2.38
N GLN A 216 1.45 17.20 -2.11
CA GLN A 216 2.59 16.93 -2.99
C GLN A 216 2.17 16.25 -4.28
N LEU A 217 1.28 15.25 -4.20
CA LEU A 217 0.76 14.57 -5.39
C LEU A 217 -0.01 15.53 -6.30
N VAL A 218 -0.83 16.43 -5.77
CA VAL A 218 -1.55 17.43 -6.59
C VAL A 218 -0.58 18.25 -7.45
N LYS A 219 0.60 18.60 -6.91
CA LYS A 219 1.65 19.29 -7.67
C LYS A 219 2.23 18.41 -8.77
N VAL A 220 2.56 17.16 -8.44
CA VAL A 220 3.06 16.16 -9.41
C VAL A 220 2.06 15.92 -10.55
N PHE A 221 0.76 15.90 -10.27
CA PHE A 221 -0.28 15.67 -11.27
C PHE A 221 -0.75 16.94 -11.99
N ALA A 222 -0.15 18.11 -11.71
CA ALA A 222 -0.55 19.37 -12.35
C ALA A 222 -0.33 19.37 -13.87
N TRP A 223 0.81 18.85 -14.36
CA TRP A 223 1.07 18.74 -15.80
C TRP A 223 0.18 17.68 -16.46
N VAL A 224 -0.15 16.60 -15.75
CA VAL A 224 -1.09 15.58 -16.23
C VAL A 224 -2.46 16.19 -16.43
N LYS A 225 -2.93 17.02 -15.49
CA LYS A 225 -4.18 17.75 -15.60
C LYS A 225 -4.18 18.71 -16.78
N LYS A 226 -3.07 19.45 -16.97
CA LYS A 226 -2.88 20.37 -18.11
C LYS A 226 -2.94 19.62 -19.45
N ALA A 227 -2.08 18.62 -19.63
CA ALA A 227 -2.06 17.80 -20.84
C ALA A 227 -3.43 17.16 -21.13
N ALA A 228 -4.12 16.65 -20.11
CA ALA A 228 -5.46 16.10 -20.27
C ALA A 228 -6.51 17.15 -20.72
N ALA A 229 -6.40 18.40 -20.24
CA ALA A 229 -7.27 19.49 -20.67
C ALA A 229 -6.99 19.92 -22.12
N ASP A 230 -5.74 19.82 -22.55
CA ASP A 230 -5.29 20.12 -23.92
C ASP A 230 -5.44 18.91 -24.86
N HIS A 231 -6.05 17.80 -24.39
CA HIS A 231 -6.19 16.52 -25.11
C HIS A 231 -4.85 15.88 -25.54
N GLU A 232 -3.78 16.18 -24.83
CA GLU A 232 -2.43 15.63 -25.03
C GLU A 232 -2.18 14.42 -24.12
N VAL A 233 -1.41 13.45 -24.60
CA VAL A 233 -1.00 12.30 -23.79
C VAL A 233 0.13 12.76 -22.85
N PRO A 234 -0.05 12.69 -21.52
CA PRO A 234 1.02 13.01 -20.60
C PRO A 234 2.18 12.03 -20.75
N GLU A 235 3.41 12.54 -20.61
CA GLU A 235 4.61 11.72 -20.50
C GLU A 235 4.62 11.00 -19.13
N TYR A 236 4.05 9.79 -19.10
CA TYR A 236 3.85 9.05 -17.86
C TYR A 236 5.15 8.57 -17.23
N GLU A 237 6.24 8.44 -17.99
CA GLU A 237 7.56 8.08 -17.45
C GLU A 237 8.00 9.11 -16.40
N TYR A 238 7.88 10.40 -16.70
CA TYR A 238 8.17 11.47 -15.76
C TYR A 238 7.17 11.52 -14.61
N THR A 239 5.90 11.20 -14.88
CA THR A 239 4.86 11.10 -13.83
C THR A 239 5.18 10.00 -12.82
N ARG A 240 5.57 8.80 -13.29
CA ARG A 240 6.06 7.72 -12.44
C ARG A 240 7.28 8.17 -11.65
N ALA A 241 8.30 8.70 -12.32
CA ALA A 241 9.54 9.11 -11.70
C ALA A 241 9.31 10.17 -10.60
N ALA A 242 8.39 11.12 -10.81
CA ALA A 242 8.04 12.13 -9.83
C ALA A 242 7.32 11.54 -8.59
N VAL A 243 6.41 10.57 -8.77
CA VAL A 243 5.76 9.89 -7.64
C VAL A 243 6.76 9.02 -6.85
N GLU A 244 7.68 8.35 -7.54
CA GLU A 244 8.77 7.61 -6.90
C GLU A 244 9.73 8.54 -6.16
N THR A 245 10.07 9.69 -6.76
CA THR A 245 10.90 10.73 -6.14
C THR A 245 10.27 11.25 -4.86
N LEU A 246 8.95 11.49 -4.85
CA LEU A 246 8.23 11.85 -3.62
C LEU A 246 8.41 10.79 -2.52
N SER A 247 8.37 9.51 -2.88
CA SER A 247 8.59 8.42 -1.92
C SER A 247 10.01 8.42 -1.37
N THR A 248 11.01 8.62 -2.24
CA THR A 248 12.43 8.65 -1.84
C THR A 248 12.78 9.89 -1.02
N ASP A 249 12.13 11.02 -1.27
CA ASP A 249 12.30 12.26 -0.51
C ASP A 249 11.73 12.14 0.91
N VAL A 250 10.55 11.53 1.04
CA VAL A 250 9.83 11.45 2.31
C VAL A 250 10.39 10.36 3.23
N TYR A 251 10.92 9.25 2.68
CA TYR A 251 11.53 8.18 3.46
C TYR A 251 12.53 8.67 4.53
N PRO A 252 13.60 9.43 4.18
CA PRO A 252 14.58 9.89 5.16
C PRO A 252 13.98 10.85 6.19
N GLN A 253 12.93 11.59 5.84
CA GLN A 253 12.25 12.50 6.77
C GLN A 253 11.43 11.73 7.80
N LEU A 254 10.78 10.62 7.42
CA LEU A 254 10.10 9.73 8.37
C LEU A 254 11.09 9.14 9.37
N VAL A 255 12.27 8.71 8.89
CA VAL A 255 13.34 8.21 9.76
C VAL A 255 13.84 9.31 10.69
N ALA A 256 14.13 10.51 10.16
CA ALA A 256 14.60 11.64 10.94
C ALA A 256 13.57 12.10 12.00
N ALA A 257 12.28 12.06 11.68
CA ALA A 257 11.20 12.37 12.62
C ALA A 257 11.18 11.36 13.78
N GLY A 258 11.31 10.06 13.47
CA GLY A 258 11.40 9.01 14.49
C GLY A 258 12.61 9.18 15.42
N GLU A 259 13.77 9.55 14.88
CA GLU A 259 14.96 9.86 15.69
C GLU A 259 14.76 11.11 16.56
N ALA A 260 14.17 12.17 16.02
CA ALA A 260 13.85 13.36 16.80
C ALA A 260 12.84 13.09 17.92
N MET A 261 11.81 12.26 17.66
CA MET A 261 10.86 11.80 18.68
C MET A 261 11.56 10.96 19.76
N LYS A 262 12.49 10.08 19.38
CA LYS A 262 13.31 9.28 20.31
C LYS A 262 14.18 10.17 21.20
N ALA A 263 14.79 11.22 20.63
CA ALA A 263 15.63 12.18 21.34
C ALA A 263 14.83 13.15 22.23
N GLY A 264 13.52 13.28 22.02
CA GLY A 264 12.67 14.27 22.69
C GLY A 264 12.69 15.66 22.04
N ASP A 265 13.30 15.78 20.87
CA ASP A 265 13.39 17.02 20.09
C ASP A 265 12.13 17.30 19.26
N MET A 266 11.26 16.29 19.10
CA MET A 266 9.96 16.40 18.43
C MET A 266 8.85 15.87 19.34
N ALA A 267 7.76 16.63 19.46
CA ALA A 267 6.58 16.20 20.21
C ALA A 267 5.80 15.10 19.45
N GLY A 268 5.12 14.24 20.21
CA GLY A 268 4.36 13.12 19.66
C GLY A 268 5.20 11.85 19.52
N ASP A 269 4.57 10.81 19.00
CA ASP A 269 5.25 9.52 18.78
C ASP A 269 4.75 8.77 17.54
N ALA A 270 3.75 9.29 16.82
CA ALA A 270 3.17 8.65 15.66
C ALA A 270 3.37 9.44 14.37
N LEU A 271 3.17 8.77 13.23
CA LEU A 271 3.20 9.33 11.89
C LEU A 271 2.33 10.60 11.77
N GLU A 272 1.16 10.58 12.41
CA GLU A 272 0.20 11.69 12.42
C GLU A 272 0.68 12.92 13.20
N ASP A 273 1.65 12.76 14.10
CA ASP A 273 2.19 13.86 14.89
C ASP A 273 3.34 14.59 14.15
N ILE A 274 3.79 14.11 12.98
CA ILE A 274 4.89 14.73 12.24
C ILE A 274 4.41 16.04 11.57
N PRO A 275 5.03 17.20 11.91
CA PRO A 275 4.66 18.47 11.28
C PRO A 275 4.95 18.51 9.77
N HIS A 276 4.10 19.18 8.99
CA HIS A 276 4.27 19.32 7.54
C HIS A 276 5.58 20.00 7.15
N ASP A 277 6.00 21.01 7.90
CA ASP A 277 7.25 21.71 7.66
C ASP A 277 8.45 20.78 7.85
N PHE A 278 8.37 19.80 8.78
CA PHE A 278 9.38 18.76 8.93
C PHE A 278 9.47 17.84 7.71
N LEU A 279 8.32 17.41 7.17
CA LEU A 279 8.24 16.63 5.92
C LEU A 279 8.60 17.47 4.66
N GLY A 280 8.81 18.77 4.81
CA GLY A 280 9.30 19.65 3.76
C GLY A 280 10.82 19.88 3.79
N LYS A 281 11.49 19.58 4.92
CA LYS A 281 12.89 19.97 5.12
C LYS A 281 13.79 19.27 4.12
N ASN A 282 14.71 20.04 3.54
CA ASN A 282 15.76 19.61 2.61
C ASN A 282 15.27 18.97 1.30
N ARG A 283 13.99 19.10 0.96
CA ARG A 283 13.54 18.73 -0.38
C ARG A 283 14.04 19.77 -1.36
N ASP A 284 14.66 19.29 -2.43
CA ASP A 284 14.98 20.15 -3.54
C ASP A 284 13.68 20.72 -4.11
N GLN A 285 13.47 22.02 -3.93
CA GLN A 285 12.27 22.69 -4.42
C GLN A 285 12.21 22.69 -5.95
N SER A 286 13.31 22.39 -6.64
CA SER A 286 13.36 22.25 -8.10
C SER A 286 12.44 21.15 -8.62
N VAL A 287 12.21 20.08 -7.86
CA VAL A 287 11.32 18.97 -8.24
C VAL A 287 9.85 19.40 -8.21
N GLY A 288 9.51 20.43 -7.41
CA GLY A 288 8.18 21.03 -7.36
C GLY A 288 7.85 21.95 -8.53
N MET A 289 8.83 22.26 -9.39
CA MET A 289 8.69 23.10 -10.58
C MET A 289 9.14 22.35 -11.85
N MET A 290 8.94 21.04 -11.93
CA MET A 290 8.95 20.41 -13.24
C MET A 290 7.68 20.85 -13.97
N ASP A 291 7.78 21.90 -14.79
CA ASP A 291 6.75 22.40 -15.72
C ASP A 291 6.39 21.36 -16.83
N GLY A 292 6.53 20.07 -16.53
CA GLY A 292 6.73 19.01 -17.51
C GLY A 292 8.19 18.95 -17.99
N PRO A 293 8.56 17.91 -18.76
CA PRO A 293 9.79 17.97 -19.56
C PRO A 293 9.76 19.25 -20.42
N VAL A 294 10.88 19.96 -20.47
CA VAL A 294 11.04 21.10 -21.39
C VAL A 294 10.88 20.56 -22.82
N PRO A 295 10.04 21.20 -23.67
CA PRO A 295 9.78 20.73 -25.05
C PRO A 295 11.03 20.69 -25.93
#